data_AF-A0A166MNX7-F1
#
_entry.id   AF-A0A166MNX7-F1
#
_cell.length_a   1.000
_cell.length_b   1.000
_cell.length_c   1.000
_cell.angle_alpha   90.00
_cell.angle_beta   90.00
_cell.angle_gamma   90.00
#
_symmetry.space_group_name_H-M   'P 1'
#
loop_
_entity.id
_entity.type
_entity.pdbx_description
1 polymer ?
#
loop_
_entity_poly.entity_id
_entity_poly.type
_entity_poly.pdbx_seq_one_letter_code
_entity_poly.pdbx_strand_id
1 'polypeptide(L)' 'PLTRHAFQKRLKAAAAAAGFALPPTHSIRIGSTTEYLLRGVPFDVMRAKGRWASDAFLVYLRRHAEIMAPYMQANP' A
#
# COMPACT_ATOMS: atom_id res chain seq x y z
N PRO A 1 -24.21 -2.98 2.29
CA PRO A 1 -22.74 -3.06 2.15
C PRO A 1 -22.29 -2.75 0.72
N LEU A 2 -21.16 -2.04 0.55
CA LEU A 2 -20.58 -1.80 -0.77
C LEU A 2 -20.03 -3.12 -1.34
N THR A 3 -20.45 -3.51 -2.55
CA THR A 3 -19.95 -4.73 -3.19
C THR A 3 -18.62 -4.46 -3.90
N ARG A 4 -17.80 -5.52 -4.04
CA ARG A 4 -16.57 -5.45 -4.84
C ARG A 4 -16.83 -4.93 -6.26
N HIS A 5 -17.89 -5.40 -6.90
CA HIS A 5 -18.24 -5.00 -8.26
C HIS A 5 -18.58 -3.50 -8.33
N ALA A 6 -19.42 -3.00 -7.43
CA ALA A 6 -19.79 -1.58 -7.38
C ALA A 6 -18.56 -0.68 -7.14
N PHE A 7 -17.68 -1.08 -6.21
CA PHE A 7 -16.43 -0.38 -5.94
C PHE A 7 -15.51 -0.34 -7.17
N GLN A 8 -15.29 -1.50 -7.81
CA GLN A 8 -14.46 -1.59 -9.01
C GLN A 8 -15.02 -0.79 -10.19
N LYS A 9 -16.35 -0.80 -10.39
CA LYS A 9 -17.00 0.00 -11.42
C LYS A 9 -16.72 1.49 -11.21
N ARG A 10 -16.82 1.97 -9.97
CA ARG A 10 -16.55 3.38 -9.63
C ARG A 10 -15.09 3.75 -9.85
N LEU A 11 -14.15 2.90 -9.41
CA LEU A 11 -12.71 3.13 -9.63
C LEU A 11 -12.35 3.16 -11.12
N LYS A 12 -12.88 2.24 -11.92
CA LYS A 12 -12.63 2.20 -13.37
C LYS A 12 -13.11 3.49 -14.05
N ALA A 13 -14.29 3.99 -13.68
CA ALA A 13 -14.80 5.25 -14.21
C ALA A 13 -13.89 6.44 -13.84
N ALA A 14 -13.38 6.49 -12.60
CA ALA A 14 -12.46 7.52 -12.16
C ALA A 14 -11.10 7.44 -12.89
N ALA A 15 -10.55 6.23 -13.06
CA ALA A 15 -9.29 6.04 -13.78
C ALA A 15 -9.40 6.41 -15.27
N ALA A 16 -10.53 6.07 -15.92
CA ALA A 16 -10.81 6.48 -17.29
C ALA A 16 -10.88 8.01 -17.42
N ALA A 17 -11.58 8.68 -16.48
CA ALA A 17 -11.64 10.14 -16.46
C ALA A 17 -10.27 10.80 -16.20
N ALA A 18 -9.39 10.13 -15.47
CA ALA A 18 -8.02 10.57 -15.21
C ALA A 18 -7.00 10.12 -16.28
N GLY A 19 -7.43 9.42 -17.34
CA GLY A 19 -6.57 9.03 -18.46
C GLY A 19 -5.57 7.91 -18.16
N PHE A 20 -5.79 7.07 -17.15
CA PHE A 20 -4.90 5.95 -16.85
C PHE A 20 -5.61 4.61 -16.71
N ALA A 21 -4.89 3.52 -16.99
CA ALA A 21 -5.38 2.17 -16.80
C ALA A 21 -5.38 1.79 -15.32
N LEU A 22 -6.55 1.50 -14.75
CA LEU A 22 -6.67 1.08 -13.36
C LEU A 22 -5.94 -0.26 -13.14
N PRO A 23 -4.95 -0.33 -12.22
CA PRO A 23 -4.33 -1.59 -11.84
C PRO A 23 -5.33 -2.53 -11.13
N PRO A 24 -5.03 -3.84 -11.02
CA PRO A 24 -5.82 -4.75 -10.19
C PRO A 24 -6.04 -4.18 -8.79
N THR A 25 -7.24 -4.34 -8.20
CA THR A 25 -7.56 -3.77 -6.89
C THR A 25 -6.61 -4.21 -5.77
N HIS A 26 -5.99 -5.38 -5.90
CA HIS A 26 -4.96 -5.84 -4.98
C HIS A 26 -3.73 -4.93 -4.95
N SER A 27 -3.39 -4.31 -6.09
CA SER A 27 -2.29 -3.35 -6.21
C SER A 27 -2.49 -2.13 -5.34
N ILE A 28 -3.73 -1.78 -4.97
CA ILE A 28 -4.02 -0.69 -4.02
C ILE A 28 -3.43 -1.04 -2.64
N ARG A 29 -3.53 -2.30 -2.18
CA ARG A 29 -2.91 -2.72 -0.92
C ARG A 29 -1.38 -2.64 -0.98
N ILE A 30 -0.79 -3.12 -2.08
CA ILE A 30 0.68 -3.07 -2.27
C ILE A 30 1.17 -1.62 -2.32
N GLY A 31 0.53 -0.79 -3.16
CA GLY A 31 0.89 0.60 -3.34
C GLY A 31 0.68 1.42 -2.07
N SER A 32 -0.43 1.22 -1.35
CA SER A 32 -0.65 1.90 -0.07
C SER A 32 0.37 1.52 0.99
N THR A 33 0.67 0.22 1.17
CA THR A 33 1.75 -0.21 2.09
C THR A 33 3.06 0.48 1.75
N THR A 34 3.45 0.45 0.47
CA THR A 34 4.68 1.08 -0.02
C THR A 34 4.69 2.59 0.27
N GLU A 35 3.62 3.30 -0.09
CA GLU A 35 3.53 4.76 0.08
C GLU A 35 3.57 5.19 1.55
N TYR A 36 2.86 4.47 2.43
CA TYR A 36 2.88 4.79 3.86
C TYR A 36 4.27 4.57 4.47
N LEU A 37 4.94 3.47 4.14
CA LEU A 37 6.29 3.19 4.64
C LEU A 37 7.31 4.22 4.13
N LEU A 38 7.21 4.63 2.86
CA LEU A 38 8.06 5.70 2.30
C LEU A 38 7.81 7.06 2.98
N ARG A 39 6.62 7.29 3.52
CA ARG A 39 6.30 8.48 4.32
C ARG A 39 6.69 8.35 5.79
N GLY A 40 7.47 7.32 6.15
CA GLY A 40 7.98 7.11 7.49
C GLY A 40 6.95 6.53 8.48
N VAL A 41 5.83 5.98 8.00
CA VAL A 41 4.94 5.23 8.90
C VAL A 41 5.69 4.00 9.41
N PRO A 42 5.75 3.78 10.74
CA PRO A 42 6.39 2.61 11.31
C PRO A 42 5.76 1.29 10.83
N PHE A 43 6.57 0.24 10.77
CA PHE A 43 6.14 -1.08 10.28
C PHE A 43 4.98 -1.67 11.09
N ASP A 44 4.99 -1.53 12.42
CA ASP A 44 3.94 -1.99 13.32
C ASP A 44 2.64 -1.21 13.12
N VAL A 45 2.72 0.10 12.91
CA VAL A 45 1.58 0.97 12.57
C VAL A 45 1.00 0.58 11.21
N MET A 46 1.85 0.31 10.22
CA MET A 46 1.39 -0.16 8.90
C MET A 46 0.73 -1.55 9.00
N ARG A 47 1.30 -2.46 9.81
CA ARG A 47 0.74 -3.79 10.08
C ARG A 47 -0.66 -3.68 10.69
N ALA A 48 -0.82 -2.84 11.71
CA ALA A 48 -2.12 -2.57 12.33
C ALA A 48 -3.11 -1.94 11.33
N LYS A 49 -2.64 -0.97 10.52
CA LYS A 49 -3.48 -0.24 9.55
C LYS A 49 -4.10 -1.15 8.50
N GLY A 50 -3.35 -2.11 7.96
CA GLY A 50 -3.90 -3.07 7.01
C GLY A 50 -4.43 -4.35 7.64
N ARG A 51 -4.57 -4.38 8.97
CA ARG A 51 -5.21 -5.44 9.76
C ARG A 51 -4.57 -6.80 9.55
N TRP A 52 -3.25 -6.82 9.44
CA TRP A 52 -2.50 -8.08 9.36
C TRP A 52 -2.22 -8.60 10.77
N ALA A 53 -2.56 -9.87 11.01
CA ALA A 53 -2.27 -10.54 12.27
C ALA A 53 -0.81 -10.99 12.39
N SER A 54 -0.07 -10.99 11.28
CA SER A 54 1.33 -11.41 11.18
C SER A 54 2.10 -10.49 10.23
N ASP A 55 3.38 -10.79 10.04
CA ASP A 55 4.26 -10.04 9.14
C ASP A 55 4.04 -10.39 7.65
N ALA A 56 2.91 -11.02 7.31
CA ALA A 56 2.52 -11.30 5.93
C ALA A 56 2.44 -10.05 5.05
N PHE A 57 2.29 -8.85 5.62
CA PHE A 57 2.34 -7.59 4.88
C PHE A 57 3.73 -7.30 4.30
N LEU A 58 4.79 -7.91 4.82
CA LEU A 58 6.15 -7.65 4.36
C LEU A 58 6.35 -8.03 2.89
N VAL A 59 5.58 -8.98 2.36
CA VAL A 59 5.62 -9.36 0.93
C VAL A 59 5.17 -8.23 -0.01
N TYR A 60 4.49 -7.22 0.55
CA TYR A 60 4.05 -6.03 -0.16
C TYR A 60 5.07 -4.89 -0.18
N LEU A 61 6.22 -5.04 0.48
CA LEU A 61 7.27 -4.05 0.37
C LEU A 61 7.76 -3.96 -1.07
N ARG A 62 7.79 -2.73 -1.57
CA ARG A 62 8.46 -2.30 -2.79
C ARG A 62 9.38 -1.16 -2.37
N ARG A 63 10.52 -0.99 -3.05
CA ARG A 63 11.55 0.02 -2.69
C ARG A 63 12.20 -0.24 -1.31
N HIS A 64 12.64 -1.48 -1.09
CA HIS A 64 13.25 -1.93 0.17
C HIS A 64 14.40 -1.02 0.65
N ALA A 65 15.32 -0.62 -0.23
CA ALA A 65 16.47 0.20 0.16
C ALA A 65 16.02 1.54 0.78
N GLU A 66 15.02 2.19 0.18
CA GLU A 66 14.53 3.50 0.62
C GLU A 66 13.72 3.39 1.91
N ILE A 67 12.89 2.34 2.03
CA ILE A 67 12.14 2.04 3.25
C ILE A 67 13.09 1.71 4.40
N MET A 68 14.17 0.97 4.14
CA MET A 68 15.10 0.51 5.17
C MET A 68 16.19 1.52 5.52
N ALA A 69 16.48 2.50 4.66
CA ALA A 69 17.55 3.48 4.87
C ALA A 69 17.49 4.17 6.26
N PRO A 70 16.33 4.62 6.77
CA PRO A 70 16.25 5.20 8.12
C PRO A 70 16.60 4.24 9.25
N TYR A 71 16.51 2.92 9.02
CA TYR A 71 16.75 1.88 10.01
C TYR A 71 18.17 1.29 9.93
N MET A 72 18.93 1.62 8.88
CA MET A 72 20.29 1.11 8.66
C MET A 72 21.38 2.03 9.23
N GLN A 73 21.01 3.23 9.69
CA GLN A 73 21.94 4.13 10.36
C GLN A 73 22.10 3.69 11.81
N ALA A 74 23.35 3.60 12.28
CA ALA A 74 23.72 3.05 13.59
C ALA A 74 23.19 3.85 14.80
N ASN A 75 22.52 4.98 14.56
CA ASN A 75 21.78 5.76 15.54
C ASN A 75 20.89 6.76 14.77
N PRO A 76 19.58 6.89 15.07
CA PRO A 76 18.74 7.96 14.50
C PRO A 76 19.18 9.36 14.98
#